data_AF-A0A551YXG8-F1
#
_entry.id   AF-A0A551YXG8-F1
#
_cell.length_a   1.000
_cell.length_b   1.000
_cell.length_c   1.000
_cell.angle_alpha   90.00
_cell.angle_beta   90.00
_cell.angle_gamma   90.00
#
_symmetry.space_group_name_H-M   'P 1'
#
loop_
_entity.id
_entity.type
_entity.pdbx_description
1 polymer ?
#
loop_
_entity_poly.entity_id
_entity_poly.type
_entity_poly.pdbx_seq_one_letter_code
_entity_poly.pdbx_strand_id
1 'polypeptide(L)'
;MKTAIKPNQSTKPLLQSLSVAMTSALLLGVTALPSKAIMVVLVGTTPGKPFLPTLDPTNPNGFSFVGIPIVQGQTFFFDPDVAVGYDYAVTGGPLFASVLIPGPLPNGDSNFTLELPGGVGSFPLTAGTSFDLLSYNTMGFSSFRISGIDTMEMLDPTNPFAFVTGLSFTSGGTVNVTQNPIVVNIPEPSSLLSFGLLGLVFGMKKLKK
;
A
#
# COMPACT_ATOMS: atom_id res chain seq x y z
N MET A 1 -73.70 -30.02 28.38
CA MET A 1 -72.52 -29.12 28.23
C MET A 1 -71.24 -29.94 28.31
N LYS A 2 -70.55 -30.14 27.18
CA LYS A 2 -69.09 -30.33 27.03
C LYS A 2 -68.81 -30.75 25.58
N THR A 3 -68.36 -29.80 24.77
CA THR A 3 -67.96 -30.00 23.38
C THR A 3 -66.46 -30.32 23.36
N ALA A 4 -66.05 -31.45 22.78
CA ALA A 4 -64.65 -31.83 22.59
C ALA A 4 -64.19 -31.43 21.19
N ILE A 5 -63.13 -30.63 21.10
CA ILE A 5 -62.54 -30.13 19.85
C ILE A 5 -61.32 -31.01 19.52
N LYS A 6 -61.25 -31.55 18.30
CA LYS A 6 -60.07 -32.25 17.77
C LYS A 6 -58.93 -31.26 17.46
N PRO A 7 -57.65 -31.62 17.65
CA PRO A 7 -56.52 -30.80 17.20
C PRO A 7 -56.30 -30.93 15.69
N ASN A 8 -56.16 -29.78 15.02
CA ASN A 8 -55.79 -29.67 13.61
C ASN A 8 -54.26 -29.76 13.46
N GLN A 9 -53.77 -30.63 12.59
CA GLN A 9 -52.34 -30.76 12.28
C GLN A 9 -51.95 -29.91 11.08
N SER A 10 -50.83 -29.20 11.26
CA SER A 10 -49.74 -28.97 10.29
C SER A 10 -50.04 -28.22 8.99
N THR A 11 -49.52 -26.99 8.91
CA THR A 11 -48.57 -26.59 7.85
C THR A 11 -47.89 -25.28 8.28
N LYS A 12 -46.60 -25.36 8.62
CA LYS A 12 -45.72 -24.19 8.85
C LYS A 12 -45.23 -23.66 7.48
N PRO A 13 -45.18 -22.33 7.28
CA PRO A 13 -44.14 -21.73 6.46
C PRO A 13 -43.04 -21.14 7.36
N LEU A 14 -41.79 -21.53 7.07
CA LEU A 14 -40.58 -20.90 7.60
C LEU A 14 -40.50 -19.45 7.10
N LEU A 15 -40.58 -18.48 8.01
CA LEU A 15 -40.11 -17.12 7.76
C LEU A 15 -38.67 -17.04 8.27
N GLN A 16 -37.70 -17.27 7.37
CA GLN A 16 -36.32 -16.86 7.60
C GLN A 16 -36.23 -15.35 7.34
N SER A 17 -35.89 -14.59 8.36
CA SER A 17 -35.53 -13.18 8.25
C SER A 17 -34.22 -13.05 7.47
N LEU A 18 -34.30 -12.77 6.18
CA LEU A 18 -33.16 -12.30 5.41
C LEU A 18 -32.94 -10.82 5.71
N SER A 19 -31.77 -10.55 6.30
CA SER A 19 -31.16 -9.25 6.52
C SER A 19 -31.21 -8.39 5.27
N VAL A 20 -31.65 -7.14 5.43
CA VAL A 20 -31.63 -6.09 4.40
C VAL A 20 -30.17 -5.68 4.16
N ALA A 21 -29.57 -6.17 3.07
CA ALA A 21 -28.37 -5.58 2.51
C ALA A 21 -28.78 -4.57 1.45
N MET A 22 -28.53 -3.28 1.72
CA MET A 22 -28.60 -2.19 0.76
C MET A 22 -27.78 -2.55 -0.49
N THR A 23 -28.45 -2.79 -1.60
CA THR A 23 -27.79 -2.86 -2.92
C THR A 23 -28.31 -1.68 -3.72
N SER A 24 -27.55 -0.60 -3.75
CA SER A 24 -27.79 0.49 -4.69
C SER A 24 -27.05 0.14 -5.98
N ALA A 25 -27.77 -0.44 -6.96
CA ALA A 25 -27.27 -0.63 -8.32
C ALA A 25 -28.07 0.29 -9.24
N LEU A 26 -27.37 1.28 -9.79
CA LEU A 26 -27.90 2.26 -10.74
C LEU A 26 -28.37 1.53 -12.02
N LEU A 27 -29.66 1.70 -12.32
CA LEU A 27 -30.37 1.09 -13.44
C LEU A 27 -30.04 1.84 -14.74
N LEU A 28 -29.30 1.21 -15.66
CA LEU A 28 -29.22 1.63 -17.07
C LEU A 28 -29.41 0.38 -17.93
N GLY A 29 -30.61 0.22 -18.47
CA GLY A 29 -30.93 -0.84 -19.41
C GLY A 29 -30.36 -0.53 -20.79
N VAL A 30 -29.52 -1.44 -21.32
CA VAL A 30 -29.40 -1.68 -22.76
C VAL A 30 -29.06 -3.16 -22.97
N THR A 31 -29.71 -3.74 -23.97
CA THR A 31 -29.73 -5.12 -24.47
C THR A 31 -28.43 -5.94 -24.38
N ALA A 32 -28.58 -7.22 -24.05
CA ALA A 32 -27.52 -8.22 -23.95
C ALA A 32 -26.60 -8.29 -25.18
N LEU A 33 -25.33 -7.93 -24.99
CA LEU A 33 -24.20 -8.35 -25.83
C LEU A 33 -23.57 -9.61 -25.22
N PRO A 34 -22.96 -10.51 -26.02
CA PRO A 34 -22.32 -11.73 -25.51
C PRO A 34 -21.22 -11.37 -24.49
N SER A 35 -21.28 -12.05 -23.34
CA SER A 35 -20.45 -11.81 -22.15
C SER A 35 -18.96 -12.00 -22.45
N LYS A 36 -18.31 -10.92 -22.90
CA LYS A 36 -16.91 -10.66 -22.60
C LYS A 36 -16.96 -9.82 -21.33
N ALA A 37 -16.75 -10.45 -20.18
CA ALA A 37 -16.71 -9.75 -18.91
C ALA A 37 -15.76 -8.56 -19.05
N ILE A 38 -16.31 -7.35 -19.09
CA ILE A 38 -15.54 -6.13 -18.89
C ILE A 38 -15.09 -6.24 -17.43
N MET A 39 -13.89 -6.77 -17.22
CA MET A 39 -13.24 -6.75 -15.91
C MET A 39 -12.99 -5.29 -15.58
N VAL A 40 -13.95 -4.65 -14.91
CA VAL A 40 -13.78 -3.32 -14.35
C VAL A 40 -12.78 -3.49 -13.20
N VAL A 41 -11.49 -3.32 -13.51
CA VAL A 41 -10.45 -3.30 -12.48
C VAL A 41 -10.60 -2.00 -11.69
N LEU A 42 -11.17 -2.12 -10.49
CA LEU A 42 -11.31 -1.01 -9.55
C LEU A 42 -9.93 -0.57 -9.04
N VAL A 43 -9.75 0.74 -8.84
CA VAL A 43 -8.51 1.27 -8.24
C VAL A 43 -8.29 0.66 -6.86
N GLY A 44 -7.05 0.36 -6.55
CA GLY A 44 -6.60 -0.25 -5.31
C GLY A 44 -6.74 -1.76 -5.23
N THR A 45 -7.41 -2.46 -6.16
CA THR A 45 -7.65 -3.91 -6.02
C THR A 45 -6.62 -4.79 -6.75
N THR A 46 -5.69 -4.18 -7.49
CA THR A 46 -4.59 -4.90 -8.14
C THR A 46 -3.29 -4.12 -8.02
N PRO A 47 -2.11 -4.79 -8.01
CA PRO A 47 -0.83 -4.10 -7.95
C PRO A 47 -0.59 -3.12 -9.11
N GLY A 48 -1.15 -3.39 -10.29
CA GLY A 48 -1.02 -2.52 -11.46
C GLY A 48 -1.99 -1.35 -11.50
N LYS A 49 -2.86 -1.22 -10.50
CA LYS A 49 -3.77 -0.07 -10.30
C LYS A 49 -3.92 0.24 -8.81
N PRO A 50 -2.86 0.64 -8.11
CA PRO A 50 -2.92 1.01 -6.69
C PRO A 50 -3.70 2.31 -6.49
N PHE A 51 -4.08 2.57 -5.23
CA PHE A 51 -4.44 3.92 -4.81
C PHE A 51 -3.21 4.81 -4.87
N LEU A 52 -3.40 6.02 -5.38
CA LEU A 52 -2.37 7.07 -5.40
C LEU A 52 -2.67 8.08 -4.28
N PRO A 53 -1.63 8.71 -3.71
CA PRO A 53 -1.78 9.62 -2.61
C PRO A 53 -2.43 10.92 -3.06
N THR A 54 -3.13 11.55 -2.13
CA THR A 54 -3.56 12.93 -2.26
C THR A 54 -2.43 13.85 -1.81
N LEU A 55 -2.12 14.88 -2.61
CA LEU A 55 -1.13 15.88 -2.24
C LEU A 55 -1.63 16.68 -1.04
N ASP A 56 -0.88 16.64 0.06
CA ASP A 56 -1.14 17.44 1.25
C ASP A 56 -0.19 18.64 1.28
N PRO A 57 -0.69 19.88 1.09
CA PRO A 57 0.16 21.07 1.10
C PRO A 57 0.78 21.36 2.48
N THR A 58 0.30 20.72 3.55
CA THR A 58 0.83 20.86 4.92
C THR A 58 1.90 19.82 5.27
N ASN A 59 1.98 18.73 4.51
CA ASN A 59 3.04 17.73 4.59
C ASN A 59 3.50 17.35 3.16
N PRO A 60 4.23 18.24 2.47
CA PRO A 60 4.55 18.07 1.06
C PRO A 60 5.44 16.85 0.77
N ASN A 61 6.04 16.27 1.80
CA ASN A 61 6.94 15.13 1.69
C ASN A 61 6.29 13.82 2.16
N GLY A 62 5.04 13.83 2.64
CA GLY A 62 4.33 12.63 3.09
C GLY A 62 3.11 12.34 2.24
N PHE A 63 2.76 11.06 2.16
CA PHE A 63 1.68 10.57 1.30
C PHE A 63 0.45 10.28 2.13
N SER A 64 -0.66 10.94 1.81
CA SER A 64 -1.94 10.77 2.52
C SER A 64 -2.97 10.12 1.61
N PHE A 65 -3.57 9.03 2.07
CA PHE A 65 -4.67 8.33 1.43
C PHE A 65 -5.90 8.53 2.31
N VAL A 66 -6.84 9.35 1.87
CA VAL A 66 -7.99 9.77 2.69
C VAL A 66 -9.27 9.20 2.11
N GLY A 67 -10.12 8.63 2.97
CA GLY A 67 -11.45 8.22 2.59
C GLY A 67 -11.49 6.94 1.74
N ILE A 68 -10.49 6.07 1.86
CA ILE A 68 -10.37 4.87 1.02
C ILE A 68 -11.40 3.82 1.46
N PRO A 69 -12.32 3.38 0.57
CA PRO A 69 -13.26 2.32 0.90
C PRO A 69 -12.54 0.97 0.87
N ILE A 70 -12.65 0.21 1.97
CA ILE A 70 -11.99 -1.08 2.15
C ILE A 70 -12.99 -2.15 2.60
N VAL A 71 -12.74 -3.38 2.18
CA VAL A 71 -13.57 -4.55 2.47
C VAL A 71 -12.73 -5.53 3.29
N GLN A 72 -13.29 -6.01 4.41
CA GLN A 72 -12.62 -6.97 5.26
C GLN A 72 -12.22 -8.23 4.48
N GLY A 73 -11.01 -8.73 4.72
CA GLY A 73 -10.48 -9.92 4.05
C GLY A 73 -9.98 -9.68 2.62
N GLN A 74 -10.03 -8.45 2.11
CA GLN A 74 -9.36 -8.08 0.85
C GLN A 74 -8.06 -7.32 1.11
N THR A 75 -7.12 -7.48 0.17
CA THR A 75 -5.88 -6.71 0.12
C THR A 75 -6.04 -5.57 -0.87
N PHE A 76 -5.66 -4.37 -0.45
CA PHE A 76 -5.68 -3.16 -1.25
C PHE A 76 -4.26 -2.64 -1.45
N PHE A 77 -3.96 -2.16 -2.64
CA PHE A 77 -2.62 -1.73 -3.04
C PHE A 77 -2.51 -0.21 -2.97
N PHE A 78 -1.42 0.27 -2.36
CA PHE A 78 -1.10 1.67 -2.14
C PHE A 78 0.30 1.95 -2.68
N ASP A 79 0.50 3.14 -3.24
CA ASP A 79 1.78 3.54 -3.86
C ASP A 79 2.21 4.94 -3.43
N PRO A 80 3.29 5.08 -2.66
CA PRO A 80 3.92 6.37 -2.36
C PRO A 80 4.95 6.78 -3.44
N ASP A 81 5.40 8.05 -3.44
CA ASP A 81 6.63 8.37 -4.18
C ASP A 81 7.86 7.77 -3.46
N VAL A 82 8.96 7.64 -4.20
CA VAL A 82 10.12 6.81 -3.84
C VAL A 82 10.88 7.23 -2.57
N ALA A 83 11.25 6.20 -1.81
CA ALA A 83 12.15 6.27 -0.65
C ALA A 83 12.93 4.96 -0.47
N VAL A 84 13.83 4.90 0.52
CA VAL A 84 14.52 3.65 0.93
C VAL A 84 13.76 2.87 2.01
N GLY A 85 12.58 3.35 2.37
CA GLY A 85 11.67 2.75 3.34
C GLY A 85 10.51 3.71 3.61
N TYR A 86 9.50 3.23 4.34
CA TYR A 86 8.32 4.02 4.67
C TYR A 86 7.79 3.70 6.06
N ASP A 87 7.36 4.75 6.76
CA ASP A 87 6.54 4.65 7.96
C ASP A 87 5.05 4.70 7.58
N TYR A 88 4.31 3.66 7.91
CA TYR A 88 2.87 3.53 7.67
C TYR A 88 2.11 3.84 8.94
N ALA A 89 1.02 4.60 8.82
CA ALA A 89 0.08 4.79 9.92
C ALA A 89 -1.37 4.90 9.45
N VAL A 90 -2.29 4.32 10.21
CA VAL A 90 -3.73 4.60 10.12
C VAL A 90 -4.01 5.86 10.92
N THR A 91 -4.54 6.88 10.26
CA THR A 91 -4.96 8.14 10.90
C THR A 91 -6.47 8.21 11.14
N GLY A 92 -7.22 7.22 10.65
CA GLY A 92 -8.63 7.00 10.95
C GLY A 92 -9.18 5.74 10.28
N GLY A 93 -10.12 5.04 10.93
CA GLY A 93 -10.74 3.83 10.40
C GLY A 93 -10.12 2.52 10.91
N PRO A 94 -10.30 1.40 10.19
CA PRO A 94 -9.81 0.08 10.58
C PRO A 94 -8.27 -0.03 10.65
N LEU A 95 -7.76 -0.90 11.53
CA LEU A 95 -6.33 -1.13 11.72
C LEU A 95 -5.75 -2.11 10.66
N PHE A 96 -4.43 -2.11 10.49
CA PHE A 96 -3.76 -3.03 9.57
C PHE A 96 -3.83 -4.46 10.08
N ALA A 97 -4.13 -5.39 9.17
CA ALA A 97 -4.21 -6.83 9.43
C ALA A 97 -3.15 -7.65 8.68
N SER A 98 -2.71 -7.21 7.50
CA SER A 98 -1.58 -7.84 6.81
C SER A 98 -0.84 -6.86 5.91
N VAL A 99 0.40 -7.21 5.57
CA VAL A 99 1.28 -6.47 4.67
C VAL A 99 1.83 -7.42 3.61
N LEU A 100 1.87 -6.97 2.35
CA LEU A 100 2.38 -7.72 1.20
C LEU A 100 3.12 -6.77 0.26
N ILE A 101 4.34 -7.13 -0.13
CA ILE A 101 5.00 -6.53 -1.29
C ILE A 101 4.76 -7.48 -2.48
N PRO A 102 4.06 -7.07 -3.56
CA PRO A 102 3.54 -8.00 -4.56
C PRO A 102 4.59 -8.82 -5.30
N GLY A 103 5.78 -8.26 -5.50
CA GLY A 103 6.87 -8.87 -6.24
C GLY A 103 8.18 -8.12 -6.03
N PRO A 104 9.30 -8.65 -6.55
CA PRO A 104 10.58 -7.97 -6.47
C PRO A 104 10.52 -6.58 -7.13
N LEU A 105 11.34 -5.67 -6.64
CA LEU A 105 11.57 -4.36 -7.26
C LEU A 105 12.34 -4.52 -8.59
N PRO A 106 12.36 -3.49 -9.45
CA PRO A 106 12.86 -3.61 -10.83
C PRO A 106 14.26 -4.19 -10.99
N ASN A 107 15.17 -3.94 -10.05
CA ASN A 107 16.56 -4.43 -10.08
C ASN A 107 16.76 -5.70 -9.25
N GLY A 108 15.69 -6.27 -8.71
CA GLY A 108 15.66 -7.62 -8.13
C GLY A 108 15.62 -7.68 -6.61
N ASP A 109 15.58 -6.55 -5.90
CA ASP A 109 15.39 -6.54 -4.46
C ASP A 109 14.02 -7.14 -4.10
N SER A 110 14.05 -8.14 -3.23
CA SER A 110 12.89 -8.91 -2.81
C SER A 110 12.85 -9.12 -1.30
N ASN A 111 13.79 -8.55 -0.55
CA ASN A 111 13.95 -8.83 0.88
C ASN A 111 14.00 -7.53 1.68
N PHE A 112 12.91 -7.27 2.37
CA PHE A 112 12.71 -6.07 3.17
C PHE A 112 12.64 -6.43 4.64
N THR A 113 12.64 -5.41 5.50
CA THR A 113 12.41 -5.55 6.93
C THR A 113 11.09 -4.90 7.30
N LEU A 114 10.22 -5.65 7.98
CA LEU A 114 9.00 -5.16 8.60
C LEU A 114 9.27 -4.92 10.09
N GLU A 115 9.15 -3.67 10.54
CA GLU A 115 9.36 -3.28 11.93
C GLU A 115 8.00 -2.97 12.58
N LEU A 116 7.69 -3.70 13.66
CA LEU A 116 6.44 -3.57 14.41
C LEU A 116 6.67 -2.82 15.73
N PRO A 117 5.82 -1.82 16.07
CA PRO A 117 5.97 -1.02 17.27
C PRO A 117 5.65 -1.80 18.55
N GLY A 118 5.82 -1.15 19.71
CA GLY A 118 5.42 -1.72 21.00
C GLY A 118 6.34 -2.84 21.50
N GLY A 119 7.57 -2.92 21.00
CA GLY A 119 8.56 -3.93 21.40
C GLY A 119 8.37 -5.29 20.76
N VAL A 120 7.50 -5.41 19.74
CA VAL A 120 7.25 -6.67 19.01
C VAL A 120 8.48 -7.09 18.21
N GLY A 121 9.16 -6.14 17.57
CA GLY A 121 10.46 -6.35 16.91
C GLY A 121 10.41 -6.22 15.38
N SER A 122 11.45 -6.75 14.75
CA SER A 122 11.66 -6.68 13.29
C SER A 122 11.62 -8.07 12.67
N PHE A 123 10.99 -8.19 11.51
CA PHE A 123 10.77 -9.44 10.81
C PHE A 123 11.20 -9.32 9.34
N PRO A 124 11.67 -10.42 8.73
CA PRO A 124 11.88 -10.46 7.29
C PRO A 124 10.54 -10.33 6.56
N LEU A 125 10.50 -9.46 5.56
CA LEU A 125 9.38 -9.30 4.64
C LEU A 125 9.86 -9.62 3.23
N THR A 126 9.51 -10.80 2.73
CA THR A 126 9.91 -11.25 1.39
C THR A 126 8.80 -10.94 0.39
N ALA A 127 9.17 -10.37 -0.75
CA ALA A 127 8.22 -10.10 -1.82
C ALA A 127 7.45 -11.36 -2.26
N GLY A 128 6.18 -11.18 -2.63
CA GLY A 128 5.26 -12.27 -2.99
C GLY A 128 4.70 -13.03 -1.78
N THR A 129 5.15 -12.75 -0.56
CA THR A 129 4.66 -13.41 0.66
C THR A 129 3.93 -12.40 1.55
N SER A 130 2.67 -12.71 1.88
CA SER A 130 1.90 -11.88 2.81
C SER A 130 2.34 -12.15 4.25
N PHE A 131 2.57 -11.08 5.01
CA PHE A 131 2.84 -11.14 6.44
C PHE A 131 1.55 -10.90 7.23
N ASP A 132 1.17 -11.85 8.09
CA ASP A 132 -0.04 -11.77 8.93
C ASP A 132 0.27 -11.05 10.25
N LEU A 133 -0.23 -9.81 10.38
CA LEU A 133 -0.04 -9.00 11.58
C LEU A 133 -0.90 -9.51 12.76
N LEU A 134 -2.02 -10.17 12.47
CA LEU A 134 -2.97 -10.60 13.50
C LEU A 134 -2.42 -11.75 14.36
N SER A 135 -1.40 -12.44 13.86
CA SER A 135 -0.64 -13.44 14.62
C SER A 135 0.15 -12.83 15.80
N TYR A 136 0.50 -11.54 15.73
CA TYR A 136 1.23 -10.82 16.78
C TYR A 136 0.34 -9.89 17.60
N ASN A 137 -0.69 -9.32 16.99
CA ASN A 137 -1.70 -8.54 17.68
C ASN A 137 -3.06 -8.78 17.03
N THR A 138 -3.94 -9.50 17.72
CA THR A 138 -5.27 -9.86 17.21
C THR A 138 -6.17 -8.66 16.92
N MET A 139 -5.85 -7.49 17.49
CA MET A 139 -6.55 -6.24 17.22
C MET A 139 -6.00 -5.49 15.99
N GLY A 140 -4.88 -5.94 15.40
CA GLY A 140 -4.17 -5.27 14.33
C GLY A 140 -3.23 -4.16 14.80
N PHE A 141 -2.53 -3.52 13.86
CA PHE A 141 -1.58 -2.44 14.15
C PHE A 141 -2.06 -1.12 13.56
N SER A 142 -1.88 -0.03 14.29
CA SER A 142 -2.12 1.33 13.80
C SER A 142 -0.94 1.87 12.99
N SER A 143 0.25 1.30 13.15
CA SER A 143 1.45 1.72 12.43
C SER A 143 2.46 0.59 12.34
N PHE A 144 3.30 0.65 11.32
CA PHE A 144 4.47 -0.20 11.14
C PHE A 144 5.46 0.50 10.20
N ARG A 145 6.66 -0.03 10.06
CA ARG A 145 7.66 0.48 9.14
C ARG A 145 8.16 -0.62 8.21
N ILE A 146 8.34 -0.28 6.93
CA ILE A 146 9.05 -1.11 5.97
C ILE A 146 10.38 -0.43 5.67
N SER A 147 11.48 -1.15 5.80
CA SER A 147 12.83 -0.65 5.52
C SER A 147 13.64 -1.69 4.74
N GLY A 148 14.84 -1.29 4.31
CA GLY A 148 15.78 -2.19 3.62
C GLY A 148 15.59 -2.25 2.11
N ILE A 149 14.95 -1.25 1.51
CA ILE A 149 14.96 -1.09 0.04
C ILE A 149 16.41 -0.80 -0.38
N ASP A 150 16.94 -1.62 -1.29
CA ASP A 150 18.30 -1.41 -1.80
C ASP A 150 18.38 -0.09 -2.60
N THR A 151 19.36 0.74 -2.28
CA THR A 151 19.68 1.97 -3.04
C THR A 151 19.99 1.69 -4.51
N MET A 152 20.48 0.49 -4.85
CA MET A 152 20.72 0.06 -6.22
C MET A 152 19.43 -0.17 -7.02
N GLU A 153 18.26 -0.22 -6.36
CA GLU A 153 16.98 -0.21 -7.07
C GLU A 153 16.76 1.06 -7.87
N MET A 154 17.44 2.16 -7.50
CA MET A 154 17.36 3.46 -8.18
C MET A 154 15.92 3.82 -8.52
N LEU A 155 15.01 3.53 -7.59
CA LEU A 155 13.58 3.76 -7.76
C LEU A 155 13.37 5.22 -8.21
N ASP A 156 12.59 5.43 -9.27
CA ASP A 156 12.35 6.76 -9.83
C ASP A 156 11.33 7.52 -8.98
N PRO A 157 11.71 8.62 -8.29
CA PRO A 157 10.79 9.38 -7.44
C PRO A 157 9.60 10.01 -8.17
N THR A 158 9.64 10.04 -9.50
CA THR A 158 8.53 10.52 -10.33
C THR A 158 7.64 9.39 -10.84
N ASN A 159 7.99 8.14 -10.57
CA ASN A 159 7.19 6.97 -10.95
C ASN A 159 6.20 6.62 -9.83
N PRO A 160 4.88 6.82 -10.05
CA PRO A 160 3.84 6.51 -9.07
C PRO A 160 3.54 5.01 -8.94
N PHE A 161 4.42 4.15 -9.50
CA PHE A 161 4.37 2.68 -9.44
C PHE A 161 5.65 2.05 -8.84
N ALA A 162 6.46 2.85 -8.16
CA ALA A 162 7.80 2.44 -7.77
C ALA A 162 7.82 1.55 -6.52
N PHE A 163 6.85 1.68 -5.60
CA PHE A 163 6.80 0.85 -4.40
C PHE A 163 5.37 0.49 -3.97
N VAL A 164 4.73 -0.35 -4.78
CA VAL A 164 3.38 -0.85 -4.50
C VAL A 164 3.39 -1.74 -3.24
N THR A 165 2.57 -1.39 -2.25
CA THR A 165 2.36 -2.20 -1.03
C THR A 165 0.89 -2.61 -0.90
N GLY A 166 0.66 -3.91 -0.76
CA GLY A 166 -0.63 -4.50 -0.44
C GLY A 166 -0.91 -4.52 1.06
N LEU A 167 -2.03 -3.95 1.47
CA LEU A 167 -2.47 -3.85 2.86
C LEU A 167 -3.89 -4.42 3.00
N SER A 168 -4.11 -5.22 4.04
CA SER A 168 -5.46 -5.59 4.47
C SER A 168 -5.78 -5.01 5.84
N PHE A 169 -7.07 -4.99 6.18
CA PHE A 169 -7.57 -4.30 7.36
C PHE A 169 -8.45 -5.19 8.24
N THR A 170 -8.51 -4.88 9.53
CA THR A 170 -9.19 -5.69 10.55
C THR A 170 -10.71 -5.73 10.37
N SER A 171 -11.30 -4.72 9.75
CA SER A 171 -12.72 -4.64 9.42
C SER A 171 -12.93 -3.89 8.09
N GLY A 172 -14.15 -3.93 7.53
CA GLY A 172 -14.54 -3.14 6.36
C GLY A 172 -14.98 -1.72 6.74
N GLY A 173 -15.00 -0.80 5.77
CA GLY A 173 -15.40 0.59 5.99
C GLY A 173 -14.55 1.56 5.20
N THR A 174 -14.24 2.71 5.81
CA THR A 174 -13.39 3.74 5.22
C THR A 174 -12.14 3.92 6.08
N VAL A 175 -10.97 3.99 5.43
CA VAL A 175 -9.69 4.17 6.11
C VAL A 175 -8.94 5.39 5.59
N ASN A 176 -8.20 6.02 6.50
CA ASN A 176 -7.20 7.04 6.21
C ASN A 176 -5.82 6.47 6.56
N VAL A 177 -4.91 6.50 5.61
CA VAL A 177 -3.55 5.98 5.76
C VAL A 177 -2.55 7.06 5.40
N THR A 178 -1.46 7.16 6.15
CA THR A 178 -0.27 7.92 5.76
C THR A 178 0.89 6.99 5.48
N GLN A 179 1.70 7.34 4.48
CA GLN A 179 2.98 6.71 4.17
C GLN A 179 4.03 7.81 4.14
N ASN A 180 4.94 7.82 5.11
CA ASN A 180 6.00 8.83 5.18
C ASN A 180 7.32 8.22 4.68
N PRO A 181 7.98 8.82 3.69
CA PRO A 181 9.21 8.29 3.13
C PRO A 181 10.38 8.41 4.09
N ILE A 182 11.20 7.36 4.15
CA ILE A 182 12.51 7.36 4.79
C ILE A 182 13.53 7.61 3.70
N VAL A 183 14.06 8.84 3.64
CA VAL A 183 15.08 9.22 2.66
C VAL A 183 16.48 9.03 3.23
N VAL A 184 17.39 8.51 2.41
CA VAL A 184 18.84 8.52 2.68
C VAL A 184 19.47 9.49 1.71
N ASN A 185 20.12 10.53 2.23
CA ASN A 185 20.95 11.42 1.42
C ASN A 185 22.18 10.65 0.96
N ILE A 186 22.20 10.21 -0.29
CA ILE A 186 23.43 9.71 -0.92
C ILE A 186 24.25 10.96 -1.30
N PRO A 187 25.46 11.15 -0.74
CA PRO A 187 26.32 12.25 -1.16
C PRO A 187 26.60 12.11 -2.66
N GLU A 188 26.31 13.16 -3.43
CA GLU A 188 26.68 13.16 -4.84
C GLU A 188 28.19 12.91 -4.98
N PRO A 189 28.64 12.10 -5.95
CA PRO A 189 30.05 11.92 -6.19
C PRO A 189 30.66 13.29 -6.48
N SER A 190 31.55 13.72 -5.58
CA SER A 190 32.25 14.99 -5.68
C SER A 190 32.85 15.12 -7.08
N SER A 191 32.35 16.07 -7.87
CA SER A 191 32.87 16.36 -9.20
C SER A 191 34.28 16.96 -9.09
N LEU A 192 35.29 16.11 -8.82
CA LEU A 192 36.71 16.44 -8.74
C LEU A 192 37.36 16.57 -10.14
N LEU A 193 36.57 16.71 -11.21
CA LEU A 193 37.06 16.83 -12.58
C LEU A 193 37.31 18.28 -13.02
N SER A 194 37.16 19.28 -12.14
CA SER A 194 37.29 20.70 -12.52
C SER A 194 38.69 21.31 -12.37
N PHE A 195 39.67 20.63 -11.79
CA PHE A 195 41.02 21.19 -11.58
C PHE A 195 42.10 20.66 -12.54
N GLY A 196 41.69 20.01 -13.62
CA GLY A 196 42.60 19.37 -14.57
C GLY A 196 42.80 20.07 -15.91
N LEU A 197 42.81 21.41 -16.04
CA LEU A 197 43.32 22.03 -17.30
C LEU A 197 43.64 23.55 -17.29
N LEU A 198 44.42 24.09 -16.35
CA LEU A 198 45.02 25.43 -16.53
C LEU A 198 46.33 25.55 -15.74
N GLY A 199 47.47 25.48 -16.42
CA GLY A 199 48.77 25.75 -15.79
C GLY A 199 50.02 25.11 -16.40
N LEU A 200 50.00 24.62 -17.64
CA LEU A 200 51.23 24.55 -18.44
C LEU A 200 51.48 25.94 -19.04
N VAL A 201 52.75 26.32 -19.13
CA VAL A 201 53.33 27.53 -19.77
C VAL A 201 53.54 28.75 -18.84
N PHE A 202 54.75 28.89 -18.28
CA PHE A 202 55.73 29.96 -18.60
C PHE A 202 56.89 29.96 -17.59
N GLY A 203 58.14 29.92 -18.08
CA GLY A 203 59.30 30.12 -17.22
C GLY A 203 60.68 29.78 -17.78
N MET A 204 60.96 30.02 -19.08
CA MET A 204 62.35 30.04 -19.56
C MET A 204 63.12 31.16 -18.85
N LYS A 205 64.12 30.83 -18.03
CA LYS A 205 65.16 31.80 -17.63
C LYS A 205 66.43 31.56 -18.45
N LYS A 206 66.75 32.55 -19.28
CA LYS A 206 67.97 32.67 -20.08
C LYS A 206 69.23 32.72 -19.22
N LEU A 207 70.30 32.21 -19.83
CA LEU A 207 71.72 32.27 -19.49
C LEU A 207 72.21 33.60 -18.89
N LYS A 208 73.23 33.51 -18.02
CA LYS A 208 74.32 34.49 -17.96
C LYS A 208 75.66 33.77 -18.18
N LYS A 209 76.54 34.51 -18.89
CA LYS A 209 77.87 34.16 -19.40
C LYS A 209 78.84 33.69 -18.33
#